data_AF-A0A814TMY5-F1
#
_entry.id   AF-A0A814TMY5-F1
#
_cell.length_a   1.000
_cell.length_b   1.000
_cell.length_c   1.000
_cell.angle_alpha   90.00
_cell.angle_beta   90.00
_cell.angle_gamma   90.00
#
_symmetry.space_group_name_H-M   'P 1'
#
loop_
_entity.id
_entity.type
_entity.pdbx_description
1 polymer ?
#
loop_
_entity_poly.entity_id
_entity_poly.type
_entity_poly.pdbx_seq_one_letter_code
_entity_poly.pdbx_strand_id
1 'polypeptide(L)'
;MILIEIFLLYRLEPLLARIKEKRSAVLCPSIDMISDHNMAYGGTGFGSVGGFWWSLHFNWAPIPKRIRDAQKSRIDPYPSPTMAGGLLAANREYFFEIGGYDEDMEVWGGENLELSFRTWMCHGSLEFVPCSRVGHIFRPGHPYNMTGAKGKGDVHGRNSMRLAEVWMDDYKRLYYMHRRELIGKDYGDVEERRAIRTRLNCHSFKWYLENVFPEKFILDENVLAYGETRNPNSQLCLDTIGKDEKGTIPLAVYSCQSGASANQYLTLTKDNQLRREDGCSITSDSTSIVLTNCDYSDHKQTLEPLLARIKEKRSAVLCPSIDMISDHNMAYGGTGFGSVGGFWWSLHFNWAPIPKRIRDAQKSRIDPYPSPTMAGGLLAANREYFFEIGGYDEDMEVWGGENLELSFRTWMCHGSLEFVPCSRVGHIFRPGHPYNMTGAKGKGDVHGRNSMRLAEVWMDDYKRLYYMHRRELIGKDYGDVEERRAIRTRLNCHSFKWYLENVFPEKFILDENVLAYGETRNPNSQLCLDTIGKDEKGTIPLAVYSCQSGASANQYLTLTKDNQLRREDGCSITSDSTSIVLTNCDYSDHKQTWTHTNVIEKKFQ
;
A
#
# COMPACT_ATOMS: atom_id res chain seq x y z
N MET A 1 -5.40 -3.60 37.65
CA MET A 1 -5.08 -4.73 36.75
C MET A 1 -6.41 -5.36 36.36
N ILE A 2 -7.00 -4.93 35.23
CA ILE A 2 -8.27 -5.48 34.74
C ILE A 2 -7.91 -6.40 33.58
N LEU A 3 -7.89 -7.70 33.84
CA LEU A 3 -7.94 -8.75 32.82
C LEU A 3 -9.38 -8.79 32.32
N ILE A 4 -9.62 -8.31 31.10
CA ILE A 4 -10.86 -8.60 30.38
C ILE A 4 -10.63 -9.93 29.67
N GLU A 5 -10.90 -11.03 30.37
CA GLU A 5 -11.09 -12.35 29.78
C GLU A 5 -12.45 -12.38 29.06
N ILE A 6 -12.44 -12.18 27.74
CA ILE A 6 -13.57 -12.60 26.90
C ILE A 6 -13.30 -14.05 26.48
N PHE A 7 -14.00 -14.97 27.15
CA PHE A 7 -14.04 -16.40 26.85
C PHE A 7 -14.47 -16.64 25.39
N LEU A 8 -13.54 -17.08 24.54
CA LEU A 8 -13.82 -17.73 23.26
C LEU A 8 -13.14 -19.11 23.29
N LEU A 9 -13.97 -20.16 23.31
CA LEU A 9 -13.71 -21.59 23.55
C LEU A 9 -12.71 -22.32 22.59
N TYR A 10 -11.84 -21.62 21.87
CA TYR A 10 -10.99 -22.23 20.82
C TYR A 10 -9.58 -21.60 20.69
N ARG A 11 -8.88 -21.30 21.79
CA ARG A 11 -7.55 -20.66 21.75
C ARG A 11 -6.40 -21.60 22.10
N LEU A 12 -6.55 -22.45 23.11
CA LEU A 12 -5.44 -23.27 23.63
C LEU A 12 -5.42 -24.67 23.01
N GLU A 13 -6.58 -25.15 22.56
CA GLU A 13 -6.79 -26.47 21.99
C GLU A 13 -5.86 -26.78 20.81
N PRO A 14 -5.64 -25.86 19.84
CA PRO A 14 -4.68 -26.11 18.76
C PRO A 14 -3.24 -26.27 19.26
N LEU A 15 -2.85 -25.51 20.30
CA LEU A 15 -1.52 -25.61 20.90
C LEU A 15 -1.37 -26.94 21.65
N LEU A 16 -2.37 -27.33 22.46
CA LEU A 16 -2.34 -28.58 23.22
C LEU A 16 -2.38 -29.81 22.31
N ALA A 17 -3.19 -29.78 21.25
CA ALA A 17 -3.22 -30.83 20.23
C ALA A 17 -1.84 -31.01 19.60
N ARG A 18 -1.18 -29.90 19.26
CA ARG A 18 0.15 -29.94 18.66
C ARG A 18 1.23 -30.40 19.65
N ILE A 19 1.18 -30.01 20.93
CA ILE A 19 2.07 -30.54 21.97
C ILE A 19 1.86 -32.05 22.17
N LYS A 20 0.62 -32.52 22.09
CA LYS A 20 0.31 -33.95 22.17
C LYS A 20 0.90 -34.75 21.00
N GLU A 21 0.90 -34.18 19.80
CA GLU A 21 1.55 -34.77 18.63
C GLU A 21 3.08 -34.73 18.71
N LYS A 22 3.62 -33.61 19.19
CA LYS A 22 5.06 -33.35 19.25
C LYS A 22 5.44 -32.74 20.60
N ARG A 23 5.80 -33.61 21.55
CA ARG A 23 6.18 -33.22 22.91
C ARG A 23 7.32 -32.19 22.96
N SER A 24 8.27 -32.27 22.04
CA SER A 24 9.43 -31.37 21.96
C SER A 24 9.17 -30.04 21.23
N ALA A 25 7.92 -29.76 20.89
CA ALA A 25 7.54 -28.50 20.26
C ALA A 25 7.28 -27.40 21.31
N VAL A 26 7.90 -26.25 21.11
CA VAL A 26 7.59 -24.98 21.79
C VAL A 26 6.72 -24.17 20.82
N LEU A 27 5.49 -23.88 21.22
CA LEU A 27 4.48 -23.32 20.33
C LEU A 27 4.15 -21.89 20.69
N CYS A 28 4.11 -21.03 19.68
CA CYS A 28 3.68 -19.64 19.80
C CYS A 28 2.30 -19.48 19.16
N PRO A 29 1.34 -18.81 19.82
CA PRO A 29 0.13 -18.38 19.14
C PRO A 29 0.46 -17.26 18.14
N SER A 30 -0.46 -16.98 17.22
CA SER A 30 -0.45 -15.69 16.52
C SER A 30 -0.68 -14.57 17.54
N ILE A 31 0.20 -13.57 17.51
CA ILE A 31 0.16 -12.43 18.44
C ILE A 31 -0.48 -11.25 17.72
N ASP A 32 -1.76 -11.04 17.98
CA ASP A 32 -2.50 -9.91 17.44
C ASP A 32 -2.19 -8.62 18.19
N MET A 33 -2.22 -7.48 17.51
CA MET A 33 -1.97 -6.20 18.15
C MET A 33 -3.26 -5.67 18.79
N ILE A 34 -3.17 -5.25 20.05
CA ILE A 34 -4.19 -4.43 20.68
C ILE A 34 -3.59 -3.05 20.88
N SER A 35 -4.24 -2.02 20.35
CA SER A 35 -3.83 -0.64 20.55
C SER A 35 -3.87 -0.27 22.04
N ASP A 36 -2.77 0.25 22.57
CA ASP A 36 -2.67 0.74 23.94
C ASP A 36 -3.44 2.05 24.16
N HIS A 37 -3.77 2.78 23.09
CA HIS A 37 -4.46 4.07 23.16
C HIS A 37 -5.99 3.92 23.26
N ASN A 38 -6.56 2.97 22.53
CA ASN A 38 -8.01 2.83 22.40
C ASN A 38 -8.52 1.39 22.54
N MET A 39 -7.65 0.44 22.91
CA MET A 39 -7.96 -0.99 23.05
C MET A 39 -8.49 -1.64 21.76
N ALA A 40 -8.37 -0.97 20.60
CA ALA A 40 -8.81 -1.52 19.33
C ALA A 40 -7.98 -2.75 18.99
N TYR A 41 -8.66 -3.85 18.67
CA TYR A 41 -8.04 -5.08 18.22
C TYR A 41 -7.69 -4.96 16.73
N GLY A 42 -6.39 -5.03 16.42
CA GLY A 42 -5.84 -5.15 15.09
C GLY A 42 -5.30 -6.55 14.89
N GLY A 43 -6.02 -7.38 14.13
CA GLY A 43 -5.51 -8.70 13.78
C GLY A 43 -4.21 -8.57 12.97
N THR A 44 -3.16 -9.28 13.34
CA THR A 44 -1.99 -9.42 12.47
C THR A 44 -2.42 -10.26 11.28
N GLY A 45 -2.71 -9.60 10.15
CA GLY A 45 -2.91 -10.28 8.88
C GLY A 45 -1.79 -11.31 8.67
N PHE A 46 -2.16 -12.53 8.26
CA PHE A 46 -1.34 -13.73 8.33
C PHE A 46 0.16 -13.55 8.04
N GLY A 47 0.99 -13.87 9.04
CA GLY A 47 2.23 -14.63 8.90
C GLY A 47 3.56 -13.86 8.94
N SER A 48 4.23 -13.88 10.10
CA SER A 48 5.64 -13.51 10.26
C SER A 48 6.34 -14.59 11.08
N VAL A 49 7.64 -14.80 10.85
CA VAL A 49 8.48 -15.60 11.74
C VAL A 49 9.23 -14.66 12.69
N GLY A 50 9.65 -15.18 13.83
CA GLY A 50 10.60 -14.50 14.68
C GLY A 50 12.01 -14.58 14.09
N GLY A 51 12.65 -13.42 13.96
CA GLY A 51 14.07 -13.29 13.66
C GLY A 51 14.84 -12.62 14.80
N PHE A 52 16.07 -12.23 14.51
CA PHE A 52 16.92 -11.46 15.42
C PHE A 52 17.96 -10.67 14.64
N TRP A 53 18.34 -9.51 15.16
CA TRP A 53 19.57 -8.82 14.74
C TRP A 53 20.77 -9.36 15.52
N TRP A 54 21.99 -9.24 14.97
CA TRP A 54 23.20 -9.72 15.65
C TRP A 54 23.46 -9.01 16.97
N SER A 55 22.84 -7.86 17.23
CA SER A 55 22.77 -7.21 18.55
C SER A 55 21.94 -7.98 19.59
N LEU A 56 21.41 -9.16 19.24
CA LEU A 56 20.53 -10.02 20.06
C LEU A 56 19.21 -9.36 20.49
N HIS A 57 18.69 -8.49 19.63
CA HIS A 57 17.33 -7.98 19.74
C HIS A 57 16.41 -8.77 18.81
N PHE A 58 15.22 -9.11 19.30
CA PHE A 58 14.18 -9.76 18.51
C PHE A 58 13.65 -8.82 17.42
N ASN A 59 13.40 -9.38 16.25
CA ASN A 59 12.69 -8.71 15.17
C ASN A 59 11.62 -9.64 14.56
N TRP A 60 10.65 -9.06 13.88
CA TRP A 60 9.71 -9.82 13.04
C TRP A 60 10.27 -9.88 11.62
N ALA A 61 10.38 -11.08 11.08
CA ALA A 61 10.82 -11.33 9.71
C ALA A 61 9.66 -11.90 8.88
N PRO A 62 9.62 -11.64 7.56
CA PRO A 62 8.64 -12.25 6.67
C PRO A 62 8.81 -13.78 6.67
N ILE A 63 7.72 -14.54 6.50
CA ILE A 63 7.81 -16.01 6.41
C ILE A 63 8.65 -16.36 5.17
N PRO A 64 9.78 -17.09 5.30
CA PRO A 64 10.60 -17.48 4.17
C PRO A 64 9.84 -18.29 3.12
N LYS A 65 10.22 -18.13 1.85
CA LYS A 65 9.58 -18.84 0.73
C LYS A 65 9.53 -20.35 0.94
N ARG A 66 10.61 -20.97 1.45
CA ARG A 66 10.65 -22.42 1.74
C ARG A 66 9.56 -22.86 2.73
N ILE A 67 9.21 -22.00 3.68
CA ILE A 67 8.17 -22.30 4.68
C ILE A 67 6.79 -22.09 4.05
N ARG A 68 6.60 -20.98 3.31
CA ARG A 68 5.34 -20.71 2.59
C ARG A 68 4.99 -21.82 1.59
N ASP A 69 5.97 -22.29 0.82
CA ASP A 69 5.77 -23.32 -0.20
C ASP A 69 5.53 -24.72 0.42
N ALA A 70 6.01 -24.95 1.64
CA ALA A 70 5.79 -26.20 2.37
C ALA A 70 4.43 -26.27 3.08
N GLN A 71 3.75 -25.13 3.30
CA GLN A 71 2.44 -25.09 3.92
C GLN A 71 1.35 -25.59 2.96
N LYS A 72 0.50 -26.50 3.42
CA LYS A 72 -0.68 -26.95 2.65
C LYS A 72 -1.83 -25.95 2.79
N SER A 73 -1.91 -25.31 3.95
CA SER A 73 -2.90 -24.30 4.29
C SER A 73 -2.26 -23.13 5.04
N ARG A 74 -2.82 -21.93 4.87
CA ARG A 74 -2.36 -20.70 5.56
C ARG A 74 -2.55 -20.74 7.08
N ILE A 75 -3.30 -21.72 7.57
CA ILE A 75 -3.56 -21.93 8.99
C ILE A 75 -2.72 -23.07 9.61
N ASP A 76 -1.91 -23.76 8.81
CA ASP A 76 -1.06 -24.83 9.30
C ASP A 76 0.04 -24.28 10.22
N PRO A 77 0.41 -24.98 11.30
CA PRO A 77 1.58 -24.64 12.08
C PRO A 77 2.82 -24.55 11.21
N TYR A 78 3.68 -23.57 11.46
CA TYR A 78 4.92 -23.39 10.71
C TYR A 78 6.11 -23.10 11.62
N PRO A 79 7.31 -23.57 11.25
CA PRO A 79 8.50 -23.35 12.06
C PRO A 79 8.91 -21.89 12.05
N SER A 80 9.49 -21.43 13.16
CA SER A 80 10.03 -20.08 13.28
C SER A 80 11.42 -20.12 13.92
N PRO A 81 12.41 -19.36 13.41
CA PRO A 81 13.74 -19.33 13.99
C PRO A 81 13.74 -18.90 15.46
N THR A 82 12.97 -17.86 15.79
CA THR A 82 12.85 -17.33 17.15
C THR A 82 11.40 -17.02 17.52
N MET A 83 11.17 -16.53 18.74
CA MET A 83 9.87 -16.05 19.22
C MET A 83 9.98 -14.71 19.96
N ALA A 84 8.87 -13.97 20.02
CA ALA A 84 8.79 -12.65 20.65
C ALA A 84 8.88 -12.66 22.19
N GLY A 85 8.91 -13.85 22.82
CA GLY A 85 8.94 -14.02 24.27
C GLY A 85 7.57 -13.86 24.94
N GLY A 86 7.43 -14.37 26.17
CA GLY A 86 6.25 -14.16 27.03
C GLY A 86 4.94 -14.87 26.65
N LEU A 87 4.79 -15.33 25.40
CA LEU A 87 3.58 -16.02 24.90
C LEU A 87 3.97 -17.34 24.23
N LEU A 88 4.05 -18.42 25.01
CA LEU A 88 4.36 -19.76 24.52
C LEU A 88 3.55 -20.84 25.24
N ALA A 89 3.43 -22.00 24.60
CA ALA A 89 2.98 -23.24 25.20
C ALA A 89 4.01 -24.35 24.91
N ALA A 90 4.36 -25.13 25.92
CA ALA A 90 5.28 -26.25 25.80
C ALA A 90 4.88 -27.38 26.77
N ASN A 91 5.29 -28.61 26.50
CA ASN A 91 5.20 -29.67 27.50
C ASN A 91 6.10 -29.32 28.70
N ARG A 92 5.54 -29.39 29.91
CA ARG A 92 6.22 -29.01 31.15
C ARG A 92 7.47 -29.83 31.39
N GLU A 93 7.38 -31.16 31.27
CA GLU A 93 8.52 -32.04 31.51
C GLU A 93 9.65 -31.75 30.52
N TYR A 94 9.32 -31.59 29.23
CA TYR A 94 10.28 -31.22 28.20
C TYR A 94 10.96 -29.86 28.48
N PHE A 95 10.19 -28.85 28.89
CA PHE A 95 10.73 -27.53 29.22
C PHE A 95 11.82 -27.58 30.31
N PHE A 96 11.61 -28.39 31.34
CA PHE A 96 12.62 -28.57 32.40
C PHE A 96 13.73 -29.55 32.00
N GLU A 97 13.46 -30.56 31.17
CA GLU A 97 14.49 -31.46 30.61
C GLU A 97 15.56 -30.68 29.83
N ILE A 98 15.13 -29.70 29.03
CA ILE A 98 16.06 -28.82 28.31
C ILE A 98 16.64 -27.70 29.20
N GLY A 99 16.30 -27.64 30.49
CA GLY A 99 16.95 -26.76 31.47
C GLY A 99 16.23 -25.47 31.83
N GLY A 100 14.94 -25.31 31.51
CA GLY A 100 14.11 -24.19 31.96
C GLY A 100 14.66 -22.80 31.62
N TYR A 101 14.18 -21.74 32.28
CA TYR A 101 14.81 -20.41 32.13
C TYR A 101 16.20 -20.38 32.78
N ASP A 102 17.05 -19.47 32.32
CA ASP A 102 18.33 -19.18 32.98
C ASP A 102 18.03 -18.34 34.23
N GLU A 103 18.17 -18.91 35.42
CA GLU A 103 17.79 -18.24 36.67
C GLU A 103 18.69 -17.03 36.98
N ASP A 104 19.87 -16.94 36.37
CA ASP A 104 20.77 -15.79 36.47
C ASP A 104 20.49 -14.68 35.44
N MET A 105 19.54 -14.90 34.51
CA MET A 105 19.08 -13.80 33.65
C MET A 105 18.22 -12.85 34.45
N GLU A 106 18.58 -11.57 34.45
CA GLU A 106 17.93 -10.56 35.27
C GLU A 106 16.80 -9.86 34.50
N VAL A 107 15.71 -9.54 35.22
CA VAL A 107 14.58 -8.66 34.80
C VAL A 107 13.91 -9.03 33.47
N TRP A 108 14.52 -8.68 32.34
CA TRP A 108 13.95 -8.83 31.01
C TRP A 108 15.02 -8.72 29.91
N GLY A 109 14.90 -9.57 28.88
CA GLY A 109 15.62 -9.46 27.62
C GLY A 109 16.60 -10.62 27.41
N GLY A 110 16.61 -11.18 26.20
CA GLY A 110 17.51 -12.26 25.78
C GLY A 110 16.93 -13.67 25.99
N GLU A 111 16.03 -13.86 26.94
CA GLU A 111 15.47 -15.17 27.29
C GLU A 111 14.68 -15.81 26.14
N ASN A 112 14.02 -14.98 25.33
CA ASN A 112 13.25 -15.42 24.18
C ASN A 112 14.15 -16.00 23.08
N LEU A 113 15.30 -15.38 22.83
CA LEU A 113 16.29 -15.86 21.87
C LEU A 113 17.06 -17.07 22.42
N GLU A 114 17.42 -17.06 23.70
CA GLU A 114 18.11 -18.18 24.36
C GLU A 114 17.29 -19.46 24.25
N LEU A 115 16.00 -19.38 24.64
CA LEU A 115 15.10 -20.52 24.60
C LEU A 115 14.84 -20.96 23.15
N SER A 116 14.81 -20.03 22.19
CA SER A 116 14.68 -20.35 20.77
C SER A 116 15.88 -21.14 20.24
N PHE A 117 17.10 -20.65 20.48
CA PHE A 117 18.33 -21.29 20.02
C PHE A 117 18.49 -22.66 20.65
N ARG A 118 18.33 -22.74 21.97
CA ARG A 118 18.38 -24.00 22.70
C ARG A 118 17.35 -25.00 22.20
N THR A 119 16.09 -24.60 22.03
CA THR A 119 15.03 -25.51 21.58
C THR A 119 15.40 -26.14 20.24
N TRP A 120 15.82 -25.33 19.28
CA TRP A 120 16.20 -25.82 17.95
C TRP A 120 17.49 -26.65 17.96
N MET A 121 18.52 -26.16 18.65
CA MET A 121 19.83 -26.83 18.68
C MET A 121 19.76 -28.14 19.47
N CYS A 122 18.86 -28.27 20.44
CA CYS A 122 18.70 -29.46 21.28
C CYS A 122 17.49 -30.31 20.84
N HIS A 123 17.32 -30.51 19.53
CA HIS A 123 16.40 -31.51 18.92
C HIS A 123 14.89 -31.22 19.06
N GLY A 124 14.52 -30.01 19.48
CA GLY A 124 13.13 -29.54 19.53
C GLY A 124 12.67 -28.86 18.24
N SER A 125 11.50 -28.22 18.33
CA SER A 125 11.08 -27.23 17.32
C SER A 125 10.39 -26.05 17.96
N LEU A 126 10.48 -24.90 17.30
CA LEU A 126 9.70 -23.72 17.63
C LEU A 126 8.73 -23.42 16.49
N GLU A 127 7.44 -23.40 16.78
CA GLU A 127 6.39 -23.32 15.75
C GLU A 127 5.35 -22.25 16.10
N PHE A 128 4.95 -21.45 15.12
CA PHE A 128 3.75 -20.62 15.23
C PHE A 128 2.53 -21.42 14.83
N VAL A 129 1.44 -21.29 15.59
CA VAL A 129 0.16 -21.97 15.34
C VAL A 129 -0.91 -20.92 15.00
N PRO A 130 -1.20 -20.69 13.70
CA PRO A 130 -2.13 -19.63 13.26
C PRO A 130 -3.54 -19.69 13.85
N CYS A 131 -4.02 -20.91 14.12
CA CYS A 131 -5.34 -21.16 14.69
C CYS A 131 -5.45 -20.74 16.16
N SER A 132 -4.33 -20.58 16.87
CA SER A 132 -4.31 -20.05 18.23
C SER A 132 -3.94 -18.57 18.18
N ARG A 133 -4.77 -17.69 18.76
CA ARG A 133 -4.56 -16.24 18.68
C ARG A 133 -4.62 -15.60 20.06
N VAL A 134 -3.66 -14.74 20.35
CA VAL A 134 -3.59 -13.93 21.59
C VAL A 134 -3.41 -12.47 21.20
N GLY A 135 -4.27 -11.60 21.72
CA GLY A 135 -4.09 -10.16 21.55
C GLY A 135 -3.10 -9.63 22.60
N HIS A 136 -2.12 -8.86 22.15
CA HIS A 136 -1.08 -8.28 22.98
C HIS A 136 -1.04 -6.75 22.82
N ILE A 137 -0.97 -6.04 23.95
CA ILE A 137 -0.83 -4.59 23.98
C ILE A 137 0.67 -4.26 24.00
N PHE A 138 1.18 -3.74 22.89
CA PHE A 138 2.56 -3.27 22.79
C PHE A 138 2.65 -1.85 23.36
N ARG A 139 3.35 -1.71 24.49
CA ARG A 139 3.53 -0.41 25.16
C ARG A 139 4.76 0.32 24.63
N PRO A 140 4.78 1.65 24.63
CA PRO A 140 5.94 2.44 24.22
C PRO A 140 7.14 2.35 25.19
N GLY A 141 6.98 1.75 26.37
CA GLY A 141 8.07 1.57 27.33
C GLY A 141 7.82 0.47 28.35
N HIS A 142 8.89 0.05 29.03
CA HIS A 142 8.84 -0.96 30.09
C HIS A 142 8.24 -0.35 31.37
N PRO A 143 7.26 -1.00 32.02
CA PRO A 143 6.64 -0.48 33.24
C PRO A 143 7.48 -0.71 34.51
N TYR A 144 8.65 -1.32 34.40
CA TYR A 144 9.52 -1.71 35.51
C TYR A 144 10.92 -1.11 35.36
N ASN A 145 11.62 -0.99 36.51
CA ASN A 145 12.95 -0.39 36.57
C ASN A 145 14.01 -1.35 35.99
N MET A 146 14.63 -0.96 34.88
CA MET A 146 15.62 -1.77 34.14
C MET A 146 17.03 -1.75 34.76
N THR A 147 17.14 -1.47 36.06
CA THR A 147 18.45 -1.25 36.72
C THR A 147 19.18 -2.52 37.16
N GLY A 148 18.56 -3.70 37.03
CA GLY A 148 19.10 -4.98 37.51
C GLY A 148 19.23 -5.05 39.03
N ALA A 149 19.71 -6.19 39.54
CA ALA A 149 19.90 -6.43 40.98
C ALA A 149 20.96 -5.50 41.61
N LYS A 150 21.87 -4.93 40.81
CA LYS A 150 23.01 -4.11 41.26
C LYS A 150 22.88 -2.60 41.02
N GLY A 151 21.79 -2.14 40.40
CA GLY A 151 21.56 -0.71 40.17
C GLY A 151 22.36 -0.12 38.99
N LYS A 152 21.66 0.25 37.91
CA LYS A 152 22.15 0.90 36.67
C LYS A 152 23.02 0.03 35.74
N GLY A 153 22.82 -1.29 35.74
CA GLY A 153 23.46 -2.19 34.77
C GLY A 153 22.71 -2.26 33.43
N ASP A 154 23.43 -2.49 32.34
CA ASP A 154 22.86 -2.91 31.04
C ASP A 154 22.39 -4.37 31.15
N VAL A 155 21.19 -4.56 31.68
CA VAL A 155 20.60 -5.88 31.95
C VAL A 155 20.46 -6.71 30.68
N HIS A 156 19.95 -6.11 29.61
CA HIS A 156 19.82 -6.81 28.33
C HIS A 156 21.19 -7.23 27.80
N GLY A 157 22.21 -6.36 27.85
CA GLY A 157 23.57 -6.70 27.46
C GLY A 157 24.16 -7.86 28.26
N ARG A 158 23.93 -7.89 29.59
CA ARG A 158 24.35 -9.00 30.45
C ARG A 158 23.69 -10.32 30.06
N ASN A 159 22.37 -10.34 29.91
CA ASN A 159 21.62 -11.55 29.54
C ASN A 159 22.03 -12.04 28.14
N SER A 160 22.19 -11.12 27.19
CA SER A 160 22.63 -11.41 25.82
C SER A 160 24.07 -11.94 25.78
N MET A 161 24.98 -11.49 26.66
CA MET A 161 26.31 -12.10 26.82
C MET A 161 26.20 -13.56 27.28
N ARG A 162 25.36 -13.86 28.29
CA ARG A 162 25.16 -15.25 28.76
C ARG A 162 24.69 -16.15 27.64
N LEU A 163 23.70 -15.68 26.86
CA LEU A 163 23.20 -16.37 25.68
C LEU A 163 24.33 -16.60 24.66
N ALA A 164 25.06 -15.54 24.28
CA ALA A 164 26.09 -15.59 23.25
C ALA A 164 27.23 -16.55 23.64
N GLU A 165 27.65 -16.53 24.90
CA GLU A 165 28.73 -17.36 25.44
C GLU A 165 28.39 -18.84 25.58
N VAL A 166 27.11 -19.20 25.53
CA VAL A 166 26.65 -20.59 25.63
C VAL A 166 26.22 -21.14 24.26
N TRP A 167 25.49 -20.34 23.48
CA TRP A 167 24.74 -20.82 22.33
C TRP A 167 25.24 -20.37 20.96
N MET A 168 26.09 -19.34 20.87
CA MET A 168 26.48 -18.77 19.55
C MET A 168 27.82 -19.26 19.01
N ASP A 169 28.54 -20.15 19.71
CA ASP A 169 29.86 -20.64 19.28
C ASP A 169 30.83 -19.49 18.90
N ASP A 170 31.43 -19.55 17.72
CA ASP A 170 32.29 -18.52 17.15
C ASP A 170 31.51 -17.33 16.54
N TYR A 171 30.20 -17.46 16.33
CA TYR A 171 29.33 -16.37 15.84
C TYR A 171 29.06 -15.29 16.89
N LYS A 172 29.39 -15.53 18.16
CA LYS A 172 29.36 -14.48 19.20
C LYS A 172 30.24 -13.27 18.84
N ARG A 173 31.23 -13.45 17.96
CA ARG A 173 32.02 -12.35 17.36
C ARG A 173 31.14 -11.27 16.71
N LEU A 174 30.02 -11.67 16.11
CA LEU A 174 29.08 -10.75 15.45
C LEU A 174 28.26 -9.98 16.49
N TYR A 175 27.87 -10.63 17.59
CA TYR A 175 27.25 -9.91 18.72
C TYR A 175 28.19 -8.87 19.32
N TYR A 176 29.43 -9.25 19.63
CA TYR A 176 30.42 -8.32 20.16
C TYR A 176 30.90 -7.28 19.15
N MET A 177 30.71 -7.49 17.84
CA MET A 177 30.90 -6.44 16.84
C MET A 177 29.86 -5.32 17.00
N HIS A 178 28.60 -5.67 17.29
CA HIS A 178 27.53 -4.70 17.53
C HIS A 178 27.56 -4.11 18.96
N ARG A 179 28.07 -4.86 19.94
CA ARG A 179 28.11 -4.50 21.36
C ARG A 179 29.53 -4.55 21.93
N ARG A 180 30.45 -3.80 21.31
CA ARG A 180 31.88 -3.80 21.67
C ARG A 180 32.14 -3.38 23.11
N GLU A 181 31.31 -2.50 23.66
CA GLU A 181 31.38 -2.02 25.04
C GLU A 181 31.18 -3.13 26.09
N LEU A 182 30.66 -4.29 25.67
CA LEU A 182 30.43 -5.46 26.53
C LEU A 182 31.60 -6.44 26.53
N ILE A 183 32.60 -6.27 25.67
CA ILE A 183 33.78 -7.14 25.65
C ILE A 183 34.49 -7.09 26.99
N GLY A 184 34.69 -8.26 27.61
CA GLY A 184 35.35 -8.40 28.92
C GLY A 184 34.50 -7.97 30.13
N LYS A 185 33.22 -7.66 29.94
CA LYS A 185 32.29 -7.43 31.05
C LYS A 185 31.87 -8.76 31.69
N ASP A 186 31.59 -8.71 32.99
CA ASP A 186 31.09 -9.88 33.72
C ASP A 186 29.64 -10.21 33.35
N TYR A 187 29.40 -11.46 32.96
CA TYR A 187 28.09 -12.04 32.68
C TYR A 187 27.69 -13.18 33.64
N GLY A 188 28.48 -13.41 34.69
CA GLY A 188 28.26 -14.47 35.67
C GLY A 188 28.69 -15.86 35.18
N ASP A 189 28.47 -16.87 36.02
CA ASP A 189 28.77 -18.26 35.71
C ASP A 189 27.74 -18.82 34.72
N VAL A 190 28.21 -19.52 33.69
CA VAL A 190 27.39 -20.16 32.65
C VAL A 190 27.70 -21.65 32.50
N GLU A 191 28.48 -22.23 33.41
CA GLU A 191 28.90 -23.64 33.34
C GLU A 191 27.71 -24.60 33.35
N GLU A 192 26.67 -24.34 34.15
CA GLU A 192 25.45 -25.15 34.15
C GLU A 192 24.76 -25.12 32.77
N ARG A 193 24.68 -23.94 32.14
CA ARG A 193 24.07 -23.78 30.82
C ARG A 193 24.88 -24.52 29.74
N ARG A 194 26.21 -24.52 29.85
CA ARG A 194 27.11 -25.32 28.97
C ARG A 194 27.00 -26.82 29.22
N ALA A 195 26.82 -27.24 30.47
CA ALA A 195 26.61 -28.63 30.83
C ALA A 195 25.30 -29.18 30.22
N ILE A 196 24.22 -28.38 30.20
CA ILE A 196 22.97 -28.73 29.51
C ILE A 196 23.24 -29.01 28.03
N ARG A 197 23.94 -28.10 27.35
CA ARG A 197 24.28 -28.21 25.93
C ARG A 197 25.06 -29.50 25.62
N THR A 198 26.02 -29.83 26.48
CA THR A 198 26.83 -31.06 26.36
C THR A 198 26.00 -32.31 26.62
N ARG A 199 25.23 -32.32 27.72
CA ARG A 199 24.40 -33.44 28.15
C ARG A 199 23.36 -33.84 27.11
N LEU A 200 22.75 -32.86 26.44
CA LEU A 200 21.71 -33.08 25.44
C LEU A 200 22.27 -33.28 24.02
N ASN A 201 23.60 -33.26 23.85
CA ASN A 201 24.27 -33.38 22.57
C ASN A 201 23.68 -32.42 21.52
N CYS A 202 23.58 -31.13 21.88
CA CYS A 202 22.97 -30.13 21.02
C CYS A 202 23.86 -29.79 19.81
N HIS A 203 23.22 -29.42 18.71
CA HIS A 203 23.87 -28.94 17.50
C HIS A 203 24.66 -27.64 17.72
N SER A 204 25.52 -27.31 16.76
CA SER A 204 26.25 -26.03 16.73
C SER A 204 25.36 -24.89 16.28
N PHE A 205 25.79 -23.66 16.56
CA PHE A 205 25.09 -22.47 16.07
C PHE A 205 25.16 -22.37 14.54
N LYS A 206 26.26 -22.85 13.94
CA LYS A 206 26.37 -23.01 12.48
C LYS A 206 25.25 -23.88 11.92
N TRP A 207 25.00 -25.04 12.56
CA TRP A 207 23.89 -25.91 12.16
C TRP A 207 22.53 -25.19 12.25
N TYR A 208 22.33 -24.39 13.31
CA TYR A 208 21.12 -23.58 13.46
C TYR A 208 20.95 -22.60 12.30
N LEU A 209 22.00 -21.86 11.93
CA LEU A 209 21.96 -20.96 10.78
C LEU A 209 21.70 -21.73 9.47
N GLU A 210 22.33 -22.88 9.25
CA GLU A 210 22.19 -23.63 7.99
C GLU A 210 20.81 -24.31 7.85
N ASN A 211 20.20 -24.76 8.95
CA ASN A 211 19.02 -25.63 8.91
C ASN A 211 17.74 -24.94 9.41
N VAL A 212 17.86 -24.00 10.33
CA VAL A 212 16.72 -23.33 10.96
C VAL A 212 16.50 -21.95 10.37
N PHE A 213 17.57 -21.17 10.20
CA PHE A 213 17.49 -19.81 9.66
C PHE A 213 18.51 -19.52 8.54
N PRO A 214 18.48 -20.28 7.42
CA PRO A 214 19.42 -20.10 6.31
C PRO A 214 19.29 -18.75 5.62
N GLU A 215 18.18 -18.05 5.81
CA GLU A 215 17.95 -16.70 5.29
C GLU A 215 18.66 -15.61 6.11
N LYS A 216 19.19 -15.92 7.31
CA LYS A 216 19.88 -14.93 8.16
C LYS A 216 21.14 -14.45 7.46
N PHE A 217 21.20 -13.14 7.21
CA PHE A 217 22.41 -12.53 6.69
C PHE A 217 23.55 -12.52 7.72
N ILE A 218 24.73 -12.98 7.28
CA ILE A 218 25.97 -13.04 8.06
C ILE A 218 26.93 -11.98 7.50
N LEU A 219 27.36 -11.02 8.33
CA LEU A 219 28.06 -9.81 7.84
C LEU A 219 29.45 -10.09 7.27
N ASP A 220 30.14 -11.11 7.75
CA ASP A 220 31.55 -11.37 7.41
C ASP A 220 31.75 -12.64 6.58
N GLU A 221 30.67 -13.32 6.17
CA GLU A 221 30.72 -14.56 5.39
C GLU A 221 30.08 -14.38 4.01
N ASN A 222 30.71 -14.93 2.98
CA ASN A 222 30.24 -14.87 1.59
C ASN A 222 30.05 -13.45 1.01
N VAL A 223 30.82 -12.48 1.49
CA VAL A 223 30.75 -11.06 1.09
C VAL A 223 32.02 -10.63 0.36
N LEU A 224 31.99 -9.47 -0.32
CA LEU A 224 33.18 -8.88 -0.96
C LEU A 224 34.04 -8.14 0.05
N ALA A 225 33.40 -7.39 0.94
CA ALA A 225 34.05 -6.64 2.00
C ALA A 225 33.06 -6.40 3.14
N TYR A 226 33.56 -6.29 4.36
CA TYR A 226 32.81 -5.86 5.52
C TYR A 226 33.72 -5.00 6.40
N GLY A 227 33.17 -3.99 7.05
CA GLY A 227 33.97 -3.06 7.85
C GLY A 227 33.48 -1.62 7.80
N GLU A 228 34.36 -0.72 8.19
CA GLU A 228 34.17 0.73 8.01
C GLU A 228 34.44 1.12 6.56
N THR A 229 33.54 1.92 5.98
CA THR A 229 33.74 2.52 4.67
C THR A 229 34.23 3.95 4.82
N ARG A 230 35.53 4.17 4.58
CA ARG A 230 36.21 5.46 4.77
C ARG A 230 36.50 6.16 3.45
N ASN A 231 36.18 7.46 3.37
CA ASN A 231 36.62 8.32 2.27
C ASN A 231 38.09 8.77 2.50
N PRO A 232 39.02 8.46 1.58
CA PRO A 232 40.44 8.78 1.78
C PRO A 232 40.76 10.27 1.73
N ASN A 233 39.89 11.11 1.15
CA ASN A 233 40.13 12.56 1.04
C ASN A 233 39.55 13.32 2.23
N SER A 234 38.28 13.04 2.59
CA SER A 234 37.62 13.73 3.71
C SER A 234 37.91 13.10 5.07
N GLN A 235 38.45 11.86 5.09
CA GLN A 235 38.66 11.06 6.30
C GLN A 235 37.36 10.75 7.07
N LEU A 236 36.18 10.94 6.44
CA LEU A 236 34.88 10.60 6.99
C LEU A 236 34.49 9.16 6.65
N CYS A 237 33.67 8.55 7.50
CA CYS A 237 33.15 7.20 7.34
C CYS A 237 31.65 7.22 7.07
N LEU A 238 31.14 6.21 6.34
CA LEU A 238 29.70 5.99 6.25
C LEU A 238 29.14 5.60 7.62
N ASP A 239 28.02 6.19 8.00
CA ASP A 239 27.41 6.07 9.33
C ASP A 239 25.87 6.10 9.22
N THR A 240 25.20 5.31 10.07
CA THR A 240 23.74 5.32 10.23
C THR A 240 23.23 6.46 11.13
N ILE A 241 24.10 7.39 11.50
CA ILE A 241 23.91 8.54 12.40
C ILE A 241 23.22 8.16 13.71
N GLY A 242 23.63 7.04 14.31
CA GLY A 242 23.13 6.62 15.62
C GLY A 242 21.65 6.21 15.65
N LYS A 243 21.03 5.94 14.49
CA LYS A 243 19.69 5.36 14.44
C LYS A 243 19.76 3.85 14.70
N ASP A 244 18.76 3.36 15.42
CA ASP A 244 18.59 1.94 15.72
C ASP A 244 18.22 1.14 14.47
N GLU A 245 18.30 -0.18 14.56
CA GLU A 245 18.09 -1.13 13.45
C GLU A 245 16.62 -1.21 12.95
N LYS A 246 15.76 -0.30 13.41
CA LYS A 246 14.32 -0.30 13.15
C LYS A 246 13.96 0.67 12.02
N GLY A 247 13.27 0.13 11.00
CA GLY A 247 12.68 0.92 9.92
C GLY A 247 13.68 1.38 8.87
N THR A 248 13.39 2.54 8.24
CA THR A 248 14.26 3.14 7.24
C THR A 248 15.32 4.02 7.91
N ILE A 249 16.58 3.73 7.66
CA ILE A 249 17.72 4.34 8.33
C ILE A 249 18.47 5.23 7.34
N PRO A 250 18.63 6.55 7.58
CA PRO A 250 19.43 7.39 6.72
C PRO A 250 20.90 6.97 6.76
N LEU A 251 21.53 6.88 5.59
CA LEU A 251 22.96 6.66 5.46
C LEU A 251 23.64 7.99 5.15
N ALA A 252 24.62 8.39 5.97
CA ALA A 252 25.36 9.62 5.78
C ALA A 252 26.85 9.42 6.06
N VAL A 253 27.59 10.51 6.11
CA VAL A 253 29.00 10.52 6.49
C VAL A 253 29.18 11.15 7.87
N TYR A 254 30.03 10.55 8.69
CA TYR A 254 30.39 11.04 10.02
C TYR A 254 31.88 10.81 10.30
N SER A 255 32.42 11.40 11.36
CA SER A 255 33.80 11.15 11.78
C SER A 255 34.02 9.66 12.07
N CYS A 256 35.05 9.07 11.46
CA CYS A 256 35.40 7.67 11.72
C CYS A 256 35.70 7.49 13.21
N GLN A 257 35.04 6.53 13.85
CA GLN A 257 35.19 6.30 15.29
C GLN A 257 36.34 5.31 15.53
N SER A 258 37.21 5.60 16.51
CA SER A 258 38.35 4.74 16.81
C SER A 258 37.88 3.34 17.23
N GLY A 259 38.14 2.35 16.37
CA GLY A 259 37.70 0.99 16.61
C GLY A 259 36.25 0.72 16.18
N ALA A 260 35.74 1.41 15.17
CA ALA A 260 34.53 1.06 14.44
C ALA A 260 33.30 0.81 15.31
N SER A 261 32.50 1.87 15.48
CA SER A 261 31.17 1.74 16.08
C SER A 261 30.27 0.87 15.21
N ALA A 262 29.35 0.14 15.84
CA ALA A 262 28.36 -0.70 15.17
C ALA A 262 27.56 0.04 14.08
N ASN A 263 27.47 1.36 14.17
CA ASN A 263 26.77 2.25 13.23
C ASN A 263 27.57 2.54 11.95
N GLN A 264 28.89 2.25 11.94
CA GLN A 264 29.80 2.46 10.81
C GLN A 264 30.18 1.15 10.10
N TYR A 265 29.76 0.01 10.66
CA TYR A 265 29.97 -1.31 10.05
C TYR A 265 28.92 -1.57 8.96
N LEU A 266 29.40 -1.66 7.73
CA LEU A 266 28.61 -2.01 6.56
C LEU A 266 29.23 -3.22 5.87
N THR A 267 28.42 -3.91 5.08
CA THR A 267 28.82 -5.06 4.31
C THR A 267 28.51 -4.84 2.83
N LEU A 268 29.50 -5.07 1.97
CA LEU A 268 29.33 -5.12 0.53
C LEU A 268 29.19 -6.57 0.08
N THR A 269 28.00 -6.96 -0.37
CA THR A 269 27.73 -8.33 -0.83
C THR A 269 28.34 -8.62 -2.20
N LYS A 270 28.43 -9.90 -2.56
CA LYS A 270 28.86 -10.35 -3.91
C LYS A 270 27.95 -9.86 -5.04
N ASP A 271 26.70 -9.54 -4.73
CA ASP A 271 25.74 -8.95 -5.66
C ASP A 271 25.83 -7.41 -5.70
N ASN A 272 26.93 -6.83 -5.21
CA ASN A 272 27.19 -5.39 -5.15
C ASN A 272 26.17 -4.58 -4.36
N GLN A 273 25.58 -5.17 -3.31
CA GLN A 273 24.68 -4.46 -2.40
C GLN A 273 25.45 -4.00 -1.15
N LEU A 274 25.38 -2.71 -0.84
CA LEU A 274 25.82 -2.20 0.45
C LEU A 274 24.68 -2.38 1.46
N ARG A 275 24.92 -3.12 2.53
CA ARG A 275 23.88 -3.46 3.51
C ARG A 275 24.41 -3.48 4.94
N ARG A 276 23.49 -3.41 5.89
CA ARG A 276 23.70 -3.65 7.32
C ARG A 276 22.53 -4.49 7.80
N GLU A 277 22.81 -5.69 8.34
CA GLU A 277 21.76 -6.62 8.74
C GLU A 277 20.75 -6.88 7.60
N ASP A 278 19.47 -6.72 7.88
CA ASP A 278 18.37 -6.85 6.93
C ASP A 278 18.16 -5.57 6.10
N GLY A 279 18.93 -4.50 6.34
CA GLY A 279 18.81 -3.22 5.65
C GLY A 279 19.77 -3.08 4.45
N CYS A 280 19.24 -2.91 3.24
CA CYS A 280 19.98 -2.66 2.01
C CYS A 280 19.94 -1.17 1.63
N SER A 281 21.05 -0.64 1.13
CA SER A 281 21.14 0.74 0.67
C SER A 281 20.30 0.95 -0.58
N ILE A 282 19.37 1.88 -0.52
CA ILE A 282 18.57 2.37 -1.63
C ILE A 282 18.64 3.89 -1.70
N THR A 283 18.29 4.42 -2.86
CA THR A 283 18.11 5.87 -3.06
C THR A 283 16.66 6.21 -2.72
N SER A 284 16.44 7.02 -1.69
CA SER A 284 15.08 7.39 -1.24
C SER A 284 14.49 8.53 -2.09
N ASP A 285 15.34 9.44 -2.55
CA ASP A 285 15.06 10.53 -3.48
C ASP A 285 16.34 10.84 -4.28
N SER A 286 16.34 11.82 -5.18
CA SER A 286 17.52 12.18 -5.97
C SER A 286 18.75 12.64 -5.17
N THR A 287 18.68 12.72 -3.84
CA THR A 287 19.70 13.33 -2.98
C THR A 287 20.10 12.52 -1.74
N SER A 288 19.35 11.49 -1.35
CA SER A 288 19.54 10.77 -0.09
C SER A 288 19.61 9.25 -0.27
N ILE A 289 20.54 8.63 0.46
CA ILE A 289 20.69 7.18 0.55
C ILE A 289 20.15 6.74 1.91
N VAL A 290 19.34 5.69 1.91
CA VAL A 290 18.77 5.09 3.12
C VAL A 290 18.98 3.58 3.09
N LEU A 291 19.14 2.96 4.26
CA LEU A 291 19.01 1.51 4.42
C LEU A 291 17.55 1.19 4.72
N THR A 292 16.94 0.31 3.92
CA THR A 292 15.60 -0.24 4.17
C THR A 292 15.62 -1.75 3.98
N ASN A 293 14.57 -2.45 4.38
CA ASN A 293 14.53 -3.92 4.33
C ASN A 293 14.92 -4.44 2.93
N CYS A 294 15.92 -5.33 2.87
CA CYS A 294 16.47 -5.95 1.66
C CYS A 294 15.42 -6.77 0.90
N ASP A 295 14.41 -7.28 1.61
CA ASP A 295 13.18 -7.86 1.06
C ASP A 295 12.22 -6.78 0.53
N TYR A 296 12.76 -5.72 -0.08
CA TYR A 296 12.05 -4.84 -0.99
C TYR A 296 11.37 -5.63 -2.14
N SER A 297 11.58 -6.95 -2.23
CA SER A 297 10.84 -7.89 -3.07
C SER A 297 9.33 -7.98 -2.83
N ASP A 298 8.79 -7.55 -1.69
CA ASP A 298 7.33 -7.41 -1.58
C ASP A 298 6.82 -6.08 -2.17
N HIS A 299 7.66 -5.05 -2.28
CA HIS A 299 7.41 -3.90 -3.18
C HIS A 299 7.75 -4.22 -4.65
N LYS A 300 8.52 -5.28 -4.89
CA LYS A 300 8.78 -5.78 -6.25
C LYS A 300 7.54 -6.39 -6.94
N GLN A 301 6.44 -6.62 -6.24
CA GLN A 301 5.20 -6.99 -6.93
C GLN A 301 4.42 -5.76 -7.41
N THR A 302 4.65 -4.58 -6.82
CA THR A 302 4.05 -3.33 -7.27
C THR A 302 4.78 -2.77 -8.50
N LEU A 303 6.12 -2.72 -8.50
CA LEU A 303 6.83 -2.00 -9.54
C LEU A 303 7.13 -2.86 -10.78
N GLU A 304 7.48 -4.12 -10.63
CA GLU A 304 7.93 -4.99 -11.72
C GLU A 304 6.89 -5.17 -12.82
N PRO A 305 5.60 -5.42 -12.51
CA PRO A 305 4.58 -5.51 -13.56
C PRO A 305 4.47 -4.22 -14.37
N LEU A 306 4.63 -3.05 -13.72
CA LEU A 306 4.62 -1.76 -14.39
C LEU A 306 5.87 -1.60 -15.28
N LEU A 307 7.07 -1.87 -14.75
CA LEU A 307 8.32 -1.75 -15.51
C LEU A 307 8.40 -2.75 -16.67
N ALA A 308 7.95 -3.99 -16.47
CA ALA A 308 7.87 -5.01 -17.51
C ALA A 308 6.95 -4.52 -18.64
N ARG A 309 5.81 -3.95 -18.29
CA ARG A 309 4.87 -3.43 -19.29
C ARG A 309 5.38 -2.18 -20.01
N ILE A 310 6.09 -1.27 -19.34
CA ILE A 310 6.77 -0.13 -19.99
C ILE A 310 7.83 -0.62 -20.98
N LYS A 311 8.56 -1.68 -20.63
CA LYS A 311 9.56 -2.30 -21.51
C LYS A 311 8.93 -2.88 -22.78
N GLU A 312 7.75 -3.49 -22.67
CA GLU A 312 7.00 -4.01 -23.82
C GLU A 312 6.38 -2.91 -24.67
N LYS A 313 5.81 -1.88 -24.03
CA LYS A 313 5.12 -0.78 -24.68
C LYS A 313 5.53 0.55 -24.08
N ARG A 314 6.55 1.17 -24.69
CA ARG A 314 7.10 2.46 -24.28
C ARG A 314 6.04 3.58 -24.19
N SER A 315 5.05 3.57 -25.08
CA SER A 315 3.97 4.58 -25.13
C SER A 315 2.80 4.31 -24.17
N ALA A 316 2.95 3.34 -23.27
CA ALA A 316 1.94 3.07 -22.24
C ALA A 316 2.18 3.92 -20.99
N VAL A 317 1.11 4.57 -20.53
CA VAL A 317 1.01 5.19 -19.19
C VAL A 317 0.23 4.23 -18.31
N LEU A 318 0.87 3.75 -17.25
CA LEU A 318 0.37 2.62 -16.47
C LEU A 318 -0.09 3.07 -15.08
N CYS A 319 -1.22 2.55 -14.63
CA CYS A 319 -1.73 2.73 -13.28
C CYS A 319 -1.69 1.40 -12.52
N PRO A 320 -1.30 1.40 -11.22
CA PRO A 320 -1.52 0.25 -10.37
C PRO A 320 -3.02 0.07 -10.08
N SER A 321 -3.43 -1.11 -9.63
CA SER A 321 -4.69 -1.23 -8.89
C SER A 321 -4.58 -0.41 -7.62
N ILE A 322 -5.51 0.52 -7.44
CA ILE A 322 -5.54 1.40 -6.28
C ILE A 322 -6.43 0.75 -5.23
N ASP A 323 -5.83 0.27 -4.15
CA ASP A 323 -6.54 -0.31 -3.01
C ASP A 323 -6.92 0.80 -2.01
N MET A 324 -7.97 0.55 -1.22
CA MET A 324 -8.46 1.55 -0.28
C MET A 324 -7.76 1.37 1.06
N ILE A 325 -7.20 2.44 1.60
CA ILE A 325 -6.83 2.51 3.01
C ILE A 325 -7.87 3.40 3.70
N SER A 326 -8.52 2.89 4.74
CA SER A 326 -9.51 3.68 5.48
C SER A 326 -8.83 4.86 6.17
N ASP A 327 -9.37 6.06 5.98
CA ASP A 327 -8.92 7.29 6.64
C ASP A 327 -9.24 7.31 8.14
N HIS A 328 -10.21 6.50 8.60
CA HIS A 328 -10.61 6.43 10.00
C HIS A 328 -9.75 5.50 10.85
N ASN A 329 -9.31 4.36 10.29
CA ASN A 329 -8.62 3.31 11.07
C ASN A 329 -7.38 2.73 10.38
N MET A 330 -6.96 3.29 9.25
CA MET A 330 -5.79 2.86 8.46
C MET A 330 -5.84 1.41 7.98
N ALA A 331 -7.00 0.74 8.06
CA ALA A 331 -7.16 -0.62 7.58
C ALA A 331 -7.05 -0.66 6.05
N TYR A 332 -6.27 -1.62 5.56
CA TYR A 332 -6.12 -1.90 4.14
C TYR A 332 -7.29 -2.77 3.64
N GLY A 333 -8.04 -2.26 2.68
CA GLY A 333 -9.12 -2.95 1.98
C GLY A 333 -8.78 -3.08 0.50
N GLY A 334 -8.62 -4.33 0.03
CA GLY A 334 -8.46 -4.59 -1.40
C GLY A 334 -9.72 -4.24 -2.18
N THR A 335 -9.61 -3.49 -3.27
CA THR A 335 -10.75 -3.06 -4.10
C THR A 335 -11.33 -4.17 -4.99
N GLY A 336 -10.84 -5.41 -4.87
CA GLY A 336 -11.26 -6.55 -5.69
C GLY A 336 -10.67 -6.51 -7.10
N PHE A 337 -11.42 -7.05 -8.08
CA PHE A 337 -11.04 -7.09 -9.49
C PHE A 337 -11.64 -5.93 -10.27
N GLY A 338 -10.92 -4.80 -10.25
CA GLY A 338 -10.80 -3.83 -11.33
C GLY A 338 -12.01 -2.93 -11.65
N SER A 339 -11.69 -1.67 -11.93
CA SER A 339 -12.55 -0.62 -12.49
C SER A 339 -11.73 0.17 -13.49
N VAL A 340 -12.38 0.76 -14.49
CA VAL A 340 -11.72 1.73 -15.37
C VAL A 340 -12.00 3.15 -14.87
N GLY A 341 -11.11 4.07 -15.18
CA GLY A 341 -11.34 5.48 -14.98
C GLY A 341 -12.28 6.03 -16.04
N GLY A 342 -13.33 6.73 -15.62
CA GLY A 342 -14.20 7.53 -16.46
C GLY A 342 -14.23 8.99 -16.04
N PHE A 343 -15.16 9.74 -16.62
CA PHE A 343 -15.40 11.14 -16.27
C PHE A 343 -16.85 11.51 -16.54
N TRP A 344 -17.36 12.48 -15.79
CA TRP A 344 -18.59 13.21 -16.14
C TRP A 344 -18.24 14.40 -17.02
N TRP A 345 -19.18 14.91 -17.81
CA TRP A 345 -18.97 16.08 -18.66
C TRP A 345 -18.64 17.35 -17.88
N SER A 346 -18.89 17.37 -16.57
CA SER A 346 -18.35 18.36 -15.64
C SER A 346 -16.83 18.29 -15.42
N LEU A 347 -16.13 17.38 -16.14
CA LEU A 347 -14.69 17.09 -16.06
C LEU A 347 -14.20 16.66 -14.68
N HIS A 348 -15.08 16.00 -13.94
CA HIS A 348 -14.73 15.28 -12.72
C HIS A 348 -14.49 13.81 -13.02
N PHE A 349 -13.42 13.26 -12.45
CA PHE A 349 -13.10 11.84 -12.53
C PHE A 349 -14.16 10.99 -11.81
N ASN A 350 -14.50 9.85 -12.40
CA ASN A 350 -15.31 8.82 -11.75
C ASN A 350 -14.71 7.42 -11.99
N TRP A 351 -15.14 6.46 -11.19
CA TRP A 351 -14.83 5.04 -11.42
C TRP A 351 -15.99 4.39 -12.14
N ALA A 352 -15.72 3.75 -13.28
CA ALA A 352 -16.71 3.01 -14.04
C ALA A 352 -16.41 1.49 -14.03
N PRO A 353 -17.44 0.63 -14.12
CA PRO A 353 -17.23 -0.81 -14.29
C PRO A 353 -16.42 -1.11 -15.55
N ILE A 354 -15.62 -2.19 -15.52
CA ILE A 354 -14.89 -2.63 -16.72
C ILE A 354 -15.90 -3.00 -17.82
N PRO A 355 -15.86 -2.34 -18.99
CA PRO A 355 -16.74 -2.66 -20.10
C PRO A 355 -16.62 -4.11 -20.56
N LYS A 356 -17.73 -4.69 -21.01
CA LYS A 356 -17.77 -6.08 -21.49
C LYS A 356 -16.73 -6.35 -22.58
N ARG A 357 -16.53 -5.41 -23.52
CA ARG A 357 -15.51 -5.57 -24.59
C ARG A 357 -14.09 -5.75 -24.06
N ILE A 358 -13.75 -5.08 -22.95
CA ILE A 358 -12.42 -5.15 -22.34
C ILE A 358 -12.30 -6.46 -21.57
N ARG A 359 -13.32 -6.81 -20.78
CA ARG A 359 -13.35 -8.06 -20.01
C ARG A 359 -13.29 -9.29 -20.90
N ASP A 360 -14.01 -9.30 -22.01
CA ASP A 360 -14.06 -10.44 -22.94
C ASP A 360 -12.77 -10.55 -23.78
N ALA A 361 -12.02 -9.45 -23.96
CA ALA A 361 -10.73 -9.44 -24.64
C ALA A 361 -9.55 -9.88 -23.76
N GLN A 362 -9.70 -9.85 -22.44
CA GLN A 362 -8.67 -10.31 -21.50
C GLN A 362 -8.55 -11.85 -21.55
N LYS A 363 -7.31 -12.36 -21.58
CA LYS A 363 -7.05 -13.80 -21.48
C LYS A 363 -7.09 -14.26 -20.02
N SER A 364 -6.69 -13.38 -19.12
CA SER A 364 -6.66 -13.59 -17.67
C SER A 364 -7.13 -12.35 -16.92
N ARG A 365 -7.70 -12.54 -15.74
CA ARG A 365 -8.16 -11.44 -14.85
C ARG A 365 -7.02 -10.57 -14.32
N ILE A 366 -5.78 -11.00 -14.51
CA ILE A 366 -4.57 -10.27 -14.08
C ILE A 366 -3.84 -9.58 -15.24
N ASP A 367 -4.33 -9.72 -16.48
CA ASP A 367 -3.73 -9.06 -17.63
C ASP A 367 -3.92 -7.53 -17.52
N PRO A 368 -2.92 -6.72 -17.92
CA PRO A 368 -3.11 -5.29 -18.09
C PRO A 368 -4.30 -4.99 -18.99
N TYR A 369 -5.11 -4.01 -18.63
CA TYR A 369 -6.29 -3.62 -19.41
C TYR A 369 -6.35 -2.12 -19.65
N PRO A 370 -6.83 -1.69 -20.83
CA PRO A 370 -6.93 -0.29 -21.16
C PRO A 370 -8.00 0.39 -20.30
N SER A 371 -7.76 1.65 -19.95
CA SER A 371 -8.69 2.51 -19.24
C SER A 371 -8.82 3.85 -19.97
N PRO A 372 -10.04 4.40 -20.14
CA PRO A 372 -10.22 5.70 -20.78
C PRO A 372 -9.45 6.81 -20.07
N THR A 373 -9.52 6.83 -18.74
CA THR A 373 -8.84 7.83 -17.90
C THR A 373 -8.17 7.21 -16.68
N MET A 374 -7.43 8.02 -15.92
CA MET A 374 -6.85 7.64 -14.63
C MET A 374 -7.25 8.61 -13.52
N ALA A 375 -7.13 8.16 -12.27
CA ALA A 375 -7.29 9.02 -11.10
C ALA A 375 -6.16 10.08 -10.97
N GLY A 376 -4.98 9.82 -11.55
CA GLY A 376 -3.87 10.78 -11.70
C GLY A 376 -2.76 10.68 -10.66
N GLY A 377 -3.08 10.36 -9.40
CA GLY A 377 -2.10 10.39 -8.31
C GLY A 377 -1.05 9.28 -8.32
N LEU A 378 -1.28 8.19 -9.05
CA LEU A 378 -0.38 7.03 -9.13
C LEU A 378 -0.24 6.58 -10.58
N LEU A 379 0.95 6.76 -11.16
CA LEU A 379 1.25 6.32 -12.51
C LEU A 379 2.73 5.91 -12.66
N ALA A 380 2.99 5.11 -13.69
CA ALA A 380 4.33 4.81 -14.20
C ALA A 380 4.34 4.97 -15.72
N ALA A 381 5.36 5.64 -16.26
CA ALA A 381 5.53 5.85 -17.70
C ALA A 381 7.01 5.86 -18.07
N ASN A 382 7.33 5.58 -19.33
CA ASN A 382 8.68 5.84 -19.84
C ASN A 382 8.95 7.35 -19.79
N ARG A 383 10.10 7.74 -19.21
CA ARG A 383 10.47 9.14 -19.01
C ARG A 383 10.57 9.91 -20.32
N GLU A 384 11.26 9.35 -21.32
CA GLU A 384 11.44 10.01 -22.61
C GLU A 384 10.08 10.22 -23.30
N TYR A 385 9.22 9.19 -23.29
CA TYR A 385 7.87 9.29 -23.85
C TYR A 385 7.03 10.35 -23.13
N PHE A 386 7.06 10.41 -21.80
CA PHE A 386 6.33 11.40 -21.01
C PHE A 386 6.66 12.84 -21.42
N PHE A 387 7.94 13.15 -21.65
CA PHE A 387 8.36 14.47 -22.11
C PHE A 387 8.16 14.68 -23.62
N GLU A 388 8.25 13.64 -24.46
CA GLU A 388 7.93 13.72 -25.89
C GLU A 388 6.48 14.13 -26.13
N ILE A 389 5.55 13.60 -25.34
CA ILE A 389 4.14 13.98 -25.38
C ILE A 389 3.86 15.28 -24.61
N GLY A 390 4.87 15.95 -24.05
CA GLY A 390 4.74 17.31 -23.51
C GLY A 390 4.51 17.43 -22.00
N GLY A 391 4.85 16.42 -21.19
CA GLY A 391 4.79 16.51 -19.73
C GLY A 391 3.42 16.92 -19.19
N TYR A 392 3.35 17.53 -18.01
CA TYR A 392 2.13 18.22 -17.55
C TYR A 392 2.04 19.63 -18.14
N ASP A 393 0.83 20.18 -18.17
CA ASP A 393 0.62 21.60 -18.49
C ASP A 393 1.08 22.44 -17.29
N GLU A 394 2.21 23.15 -17.42
CA GLU A 394 2.87 23.86 -16.31
C GLU A 394 2.03 25.02 -15.77
N ASP A 395 1.05 25.50 -16.54
CA ASP A 395 0.12 26.56 -16.12
C ASP A 395 -1.13 26.03 -15.39
N MET A 396 -1.28 24.70 -15.23
CA MET A 396 -2.30 24.15 -14.35
C MET A 396 -1.91 24.39 -12.88
N GLU A 397 -2.83 24.96 -12.12
CA GLU A 397 -2.58 25.34 -10.73
C GLU A 397 -3.10 24.29 -9.76
N VAL A 398 -2.38 24.08 -8.65
CA VAL A 398 -2.78 23.33 -7.42
C VAL A 398 -3.32 21.91 -7.63
N TRP A 399 -4.57 21.77 -8.10
CA TRP A 399 -5.26 20.48 -8.20
C TRP A 399 -6.43 20.51 -9.20
N GLY A 400 -6.54 19.44 -9.98
CA GLY A 400 -7.73 19.10 -10.76
C GLY A 400 -7.53 19.29 -12.26
N GLY A 401 -8.02 18.33 -13.05
CA GLY A 401 -8.00 18.36 -14.51
C GLY A 401 -6.76 17.71 -15.14
N GLU A 402 -5.62 17.66 -14.44
CA GLU A 402 -4.35 17.13 -14.95
C GLU A 402 -4.42 15.65 -15.32
N ASN A 403 -5.21 14.88 -14.56
CA ASN A 403 -5.40 13.46 -14.78
C ASN A 403 -6.17 13.19 -16.08
N LEU A 404 -7.21 13.97 -16.36
CA LEU A 404 -8.00 13.87 -17.60
C LEU A 404 -7.19 14.41 -18.80
N GLU A 405 -6.43 15.49 -18.63
CA GLU A 405 -5.60 16.09 -19.69
C GLU A 405 -4.59 15.08 -20.20
N LEU A 406 -3.82 14.47 -19.28
CA LEU A 406 -2.83 13.47 -19.64
C LEU A 406 -3.50 12.21 -20.22
N SER A 407 -4.68 11.84 -19.73
CA SER A 407 -5.44 10.69 -20.27
C SER A 407 -5.83 10.91 -21.73
N PHE A 408 -6.48 12.04 -22.03
CA PHE A 408 -6.92 12.38 -23.39
C PHE A 408 -5.74 12.50 -24.34
N ARG A 409 -4.71 13.25 -23.93
CA ARG A 409 -3.48 13.42 -24.71
C ARG A 409 -2.79 12.09 -24.99
N THR A 410 -2.62 11.24 -23.99
CA THR A 410 -1.95 9.94 -24.16
C THR A 410 -2.67 9.10 -25.22
N TRP A 411 -4.00 8.99 -25.13
CA TRP A 411 -4.78 8.20 -26.08
C TRP A 411 -4.85 8.83 -27.48
N MET A 412 -5.13 10.14 -27.56
CA MET A 412 -5.27 10.84 -28.83
C MET A 412 -3.92 10.94 -29.57
N CYS A 413 -2.80 10.94 -28.84
CA CYS A 413 -1.45 11.02 -29.42
C CYS A 413 -0.76 9.63 -29.46
N HIS A 414 -1.51 8.58 -29.80
CA HIS A 414 -1.00 7.25 -30.19
C HIS A 414 -0.44 6.36 -29.05
N GLY A 415 -0.64 6.74 -27.79
CA GLY A 415 -0.29 5.96 -26.61
C GLY A 415 -1.39 5.02 -26.13
N SER A 416 -1.22 4.49 -24.92
CA SER A 416 -2.31 3.87 -24.17
C SER A 416 -2.24 4.20 -22.69
N LEU A 417 -3.40 4.18 -22.05
CA LEU A 417 -3.51 4.24 -20.60
C LEU A 417 -4.05 2.91 -20.10
N GLU A 418 -3.33 2.25 -19.19
CA GLU A 418 -3.62 0.87 -18.79
C GLU A 418 -3.55 0.69 -17.26
N PHE A 419 -4.46 -0.09 -16.70
CA PHE A 419 -4.33 -0.59 -15.32
C PHE A 419 -3.62 -1.95 -15.33
N VAL A 420 -2.70 -2.14 -14.38
CA VAL A 420 -1.93 -3.38 -14.22
C VAL A 420 -2.35 -4.09 -12.93
N PRO A 421 -3.23 -5.12 -12.98
CA PRO A 421 -3.80 -5.78 -11.80
C PRO A 421 -2.77 -6.32 -10.79
N CYS A 422 -1.64 -6.83 -11.29
CA CYS A 422 -0.59 -7.40 -10.44
C CYS A 422 0.14 -6.34 -9.61
N SER A 423 0.12 -5.09 -10.05
CA SER A 423 0.67 -3.97 -9.29
C SER A 423 -0.42 -3.37 -8.42
N ARG A 424 -0.29 -3.43 -7.08
CA ARG A 424 -1.26 -2.85 -6.15
C ARG A 424 -0.61 -1.80 -5.25
N VAL A 425 -1.31 -0.68 -5.06
CA VAL A 425 -0.90 0.40 -4.15
C VAL A 425 -2.10 0.83 -3.33
N GLY A 426 -1.97 0.84 -2.00
CA GLY A 426 -2.99 1.37 -1.10
C GLY A 426 -2.99 2.90 -1.09
N HIS A 427 -4.18 3.50 -1.13
CA HIS A 427 -4.39 4.95 -1.09
C HIS A 427 -5.49 5.32 -0.08
N ILE A 428 -5.24 6.36 0.72
CA ILE A 428 -6.21 6.92 1.67
C ILE A 428 -7.13 7.89 0.93
N PHE A 429 -8.35 7.44 0.62
CA PHE A 429 -9.36 8.31 0.02
C PHE A 429 -9.97 9.20 1.10
N ARG A 430 -9.79 10.51 0.96
CA ARG A 430 -10.29 11.50 1.92
C ARG A 430 -11.59 12.13 1.41
N PRO A 431 -12.53 12.50 2.31
CA PRO A 431 -13.78 13.16 1.92
C PRO A 431 -13.61 14.60 1.44
N GLY A 432 -12.44 15.22 1.64
CA GLY A 432 -12.14 16.58 1.19
C GLY A 432 -10.65 16.88 1.12
N HIS A 433 -10.32 18.02 0.54
CA HIS A 433 -8.94 18.47 0.39
C HIS A 433 -8.46 19.17 1.68
N PRO A 434 -7.27 18.82 2.20
CA PRO A 434 -6.75 19.42 3.44
C PRO A 434 -6.05 20.77 3.21
N TYR A 435 -5.98 21.25 1.97
CA TYR A 435 -5.28 22.48 1.58
C TYR A 435 -6.22 23.47 0.90
N ASN A 436 -5.81 24.73 0.90
CA ASN A 436 -6.59 25.84 0.37
C ASN A 436 -6.61 25.82 -1.16
N MET A 437 -7.80 25.77 -1.76
CA MET A 437 -8.04 25.66 -3.21
C MET A 437 -8.07 27.01 -3.95
N THR A 438 -7.41 28.03 -3.41
CA THR A 438 -7.56 29.42 -3.86
C THR A 438 -6.59 29.85 -4.97
N GLY A 439 -5.65 28.99 -5.35
CA GLY A 439 -4.65 29.26 -6.39
C GLY A 439 -3.63 30.33 -6.00
N ALA A 440 -2.68 30.65 -6.87
CA ALA A 440 -1.63 31.64 -6.61
C ALA A 440 -2.18 33.07 -6.39
N LYS A 441 -3.41 33.34 -6.89
CA LYS A 441 -4.10 34.64 -6.79
C LYS A 441 -5.14 34.71 -5.67
N GLY A 442 -5.26 33.69 -4.83
CA GLY A 442 -5.94 33.76 -3.53
C GLY A 442 -7.47 33.73 -3.51
N LYS A 443 -8.19 33.65 -4.65
CA LYS A 443 -9.67 33.46 -4.73
C LYS A 443 -10.17 32.85 -6.06
N GLY A 444 -9.37 32.02 -6.75
CA GLY A 444 -9.74 31.46 -8.05
C GLY A 444 -10.43 30.10 -7.98
N ASP A 445 -11.38 29.84 -8.88
CA ASP A 445 -11.88 28.49 -9.18
C ASP A 445 -10.81 27.73 -9.98
N VAL A 446 -9.83 27.17 -9.25
CA VAL A 446 -8.65 26.53 -9.82
C VAL A 446 -9.01 25.32 -10.69
N HIS A 447 -9.91 24.46 -10.19
CA HIS A 447 -10.38 23.31 -10.94
C HIS A 447 -11.08 23.74 -12.24
N GLY A 448 -11.93 24.78 -12.19
CA GLY A 448 -12.57 25.34 -13.38
C GLY A 448 -11.57 25.86 -14.40
N ARG A 449 -10.54 26.60 -13.95
CA ARG A 449 -9.47 27.09 -14.83
C ARG A 449 -8.70 25.97 -15.51
N ASN A 450 -8.24 24.97 -14.76
CA ASN A 450 -7.48 23.84 -15.32
C ASN A 450 -8.35 23.03 -16.30
N SER A 451 -9.62 22.80 -15.96
CA SER A 451 -10.57 22.10 -16.82
C SER A 451 -10.89 22.88 -18.11
N MET A 452 -10.94 24.21 -18.08
CA MET A 452 -11.02 25.03 -19.31
C MET A 452 -9.80 24.83 -20.21
N ARG A 453 -8.57 24.88 -19.64
CA ARG A 453 -7.34 24.65 -20.42
C ARG A 453 -7.36 23.29 -21.13
N LEU A 454 -7.72 22.24 -20.41
CA LEU A 454 -7.92 20.90 -20.96
C LEU A 454 -8.98 20.91 -22.07
N ALA A 455 -10.16 21.48 -21.81
CA ALA A 455 -11.28 21.43 -22.75
C ALA A 455 -10.97 22.17 -24.06
N GLU A 456 -10.31 23.32 -23.96
CA GLU A 456 -9.96 24.14 -25.10
C GLU A 456 -8.90 23.51 -26.00
N VAL A 457 -8.03 22.65 -25.45
CA VAL A 457 -6.97 21.98 -26.21
C VAL A 457 -7.42 20.61 -26.73
N TRP A 458 -8.13 19.82 -25.93
CA TRP A 458 -8.32 18.38 -26.19
C TRP A 458 -9.75 17.96 -26.55
N MET A 459 -10.79 18.74 -26.27
CA MET A 459 -12.18 18.28 -26.42
C MET A 459 -12.88 18.67 -27.72
N ASP A 460 -12.22 19.41 -28.62
CA ASP A 460 -12.82 19.89 -29.87
C ASP A 460 -14.19 20.55 -29.61
N ASP A 461 -15.19 20.27 -30.45
CA ASP A 461 -16.56 20.79 -30.28
C ASP A 461 -17.31 20.16 -29.09
N TYR A 462 -16.78 19.11 -28.45
CA TYR A 462 -17.39 18.49 -27.26
C TYR A 462 -17.17 19.32 -25.99
N LYS A 463 -16.28 20.33 -26.01
CA LYS A 463 -16.15 21.30 -24.92
C LYS A 463 -17.47 22.01 -24.60
N ARG A 464 -18.40 22.07 -25.56
CA ARG A 464 -19.78 22.55 -25.35
C ARG A 464 -20.49 21.82 -24.20
N LEU A 465 -20.23 20.52 -24.02
CA LEU A 465 -20.84 19.72 -22.96
C LEU A 465 -20.25 20.09 -21.60
N TYR A 466 -18.94 20.35 -21.52
CA TYR A 466 -18.34 20.89 -20.29
C TYR A 466 -18.91 22.27 -19.93
N TYR A 467 -18.96 23.19 -20.88
CA TYR A 467 -19.50 24.53 -20.64
C TYR A 467 -21.01 24.55 -20.38
N MET A 468 -21.76 23.52 -20.80
CA MET A 468 -23.15 23.33 -20.38
C MET A 468 -23.26 23.06 -18.87
N HIS A 469 -22.30 22.31 -18.30
CA HIS A 469 -22.23 22.05 -16.85
C HIS A 469 -21.60 23.21 -16.06
N ARG A 470 -20.76 24.03 -16.69
CA ARG A 470 -20.03 25.15 -16.07
C ARG A 470 -20.20 26.45 -16.87
N ARG A 471 -21.45 26.89 -17.07
CA ARG A 471 -21.79 28.05 -17.91
C ARG A 471 -21.13 29.35 -17.44
N GLU A 472 -20.94 29.48 -16.13
CA GLU A 472 -20.27 30.62 -15.50
C GLU A 472 -18.80 30.81 -15.94
N LEU A 473 -18.21 29.79 -16.55
CA LEU A 473 -16.85 29.80 -17.07
C LEU A 473 -16.74 30.23 -18.54
N ILE A 474 -17.87 30.36 -19.25
CA ILE A 474 -17.86 30.82 -20.65
C ILE A 474 -17.27 32.23 -20.71
N GLY A 475 -16.23 32.41 -21.53
CA GLY A 475 -15.54 33.69 -21.71
C GLY A 475 -14.62 34.09 -20.56
N LYS A 476 -14.39 33.22 -19.56
CA LYS A 476 -13.38 33.44 -18.53
C LYS A 476 -11.98 33.17 -19.07
N ASP A 477 -11.00 33.87 -18.51
CA ASP A 477 -9.59 33.68 -18.86
C ASP A 477 -9.04 32.36 -18.30
N TYR A 478 -8.50 31.53 -19.19
CA TYR A 478 -7.82 30.27 -18.88
C TYR A 478 -6.30 30.33 -19.18
N GLY A 479 -5.77 31.49 -19.56
CA GLY A 479 -4.37 31.69 -19.94
C GLY A 479 -4.04 31.22 -21.36
N ASP A 480 -2.77 31.38 -21.74
CA ASP A 480 -2.27 30.93 -23.04
C ASP A 480 -2.19 29.40 -23.09
N VAL A 481 -2.64 28.80 -24.19
CA VAL A 481 -2.61 27.35 -24.44
C VAL A 481 -1.95 27.02 -25.79
N GLU A 482 -1.32 27.99 -26.45
CA GLU A 482 -0.73 27.81 -27.77
C GLU A 482 0.36 26.72 -27.80
N GLU A 483 1.19 26.61 -26.75
CA GLU A 483 2.17 25.53 -26.66
C GLU A 483 1.49 24.15 -26.60
N ARG A 484 0.39 24.02 -25.85
CA ARG A 484 -0.38 22.77 -25.75
C ARG A 484 -1.03 22.42 -27.09
N ARG A 485 -1.54 23.41 -27.82
CA ARG A 485 -2.05 23.23 -29.20
C ARG A 485 -0.93 22.81 -30.16
N ALA A 486 0.25 23.43 -30.07
CA ALA A 486 1.41 23.10 -30.90
C ALA A 486 1.87 21.65 -30.69
N ILE A 487 1.85 21.14 -29.45
CA ILE A 487 2.12 19.73 -29.16
C ILE A 487 1.11 18.83 -29.88
N ARG A 488 -0.19 19.15 -29.77
CA ARG A 488 -1.26 18.38 -30.42
C ARG A 488 -1.09 18.32 -31.94
N THR A 489 -0.74 19.45 -32.57
CA THR A 489 -0.45 19.53 -34.01
C THR A 489 0.82 18.76 -34.38
N ARG A 490 1.92 18.97 -33.66
CA ARG A 490 3.23 18.36 -33.92
C ARG A 490 3.17 16.83 -33.87
N LEU A 491 2.41 16.27 -32.93
CA LEU A 491 2.27 14.83 -32.74
C LEU A 491 1.17 14.21 -33.63
N ASN A 492 0.49 15.03 -34.44
CA ASN A 492 -0.62 14.62 -35.29
C ASN A 492 -1.65 13.78 -34.51
N CYS A 493 -2.11 14.31 -33.38
CA CYS A 493 -3.02 13.60 -32.49
C CYS A 493 -4.43 13.50 -33.11
N HIS A 494 -5.14 12.43 -32.79
CA HIS A 494 -6.52 12.20 -33.16
C HIS A 494 -7.48 13.27 -32.58
N SER A 495 -8.71 13.29 -33.10
CA SER A 495 -9.80 14.14 -32.58
C SER A 495 -10.42 13.56 -31.31
N PHE A 496 -11.12 14.39 -30.54
CA PHE A 496 -11.86 13.91 -29.38
C PHE A 496 -13.02 12.99 -29.77
N LYS A 497 -13.59 13.20 -30.96
CA LYS A 497 -14.55 12.26 -31.56
C LYS A 497 -13.95 10.86 -31.70
N TRP A 498 -12.73 10.76 -32.25
CA TRP A 498 -12.03 9.48 -32.35
C TRP A 498 -11.81 8.85 -30.97
N TYR A 499 -11.46 9.64 -29.95
CA TYR A 499 -11.31 9.16 -28.58
C TYR A 499 -12.62 8.55 -28.05
N LEU A 500 -13.76 9.24 -28.23
CA LEU A 500 -15.07 8.72 -27.83
C LEU A 500 -15.43 7.44 -28.61
N GLU A 501 -15.15 7.37 -29.91
CA GLU A 501 -15.51 6.20 -30.73
C GLU A 501 -14.62 4.98 -30.49
N ASN A 502 -13.34 5.17 -30.16
CA ASN A 502 -12.34 4.10 -30.13
C ASN A 502 -11.85 3.75 -28.72
N VAL A 503 -11.80 4.72 -27.82
CA VAL A 503 -11.26 4.55 -26.46
C VAL A 503 -12.38 4.42 -25.45
N PHE A 504 -13.41 5.26 -25.53
CA PHE A 504 -14.52 5.26 -24.58
C PHE A 504 -15.91 5.28 -25.24
N PRO A 505 -16.25 4.28 -26.09
CA PRO A 505 -17.53 4.21 -26.79
C PRO A 505 -18.73 4.06 -25.86
N GLU A 506 -18.50 3.63 -24.62
CA GLU A 506 -19.53 3.53 -23.59
C GLU A 506 -19.92 4.90 -22.98
N LYS A 507 -19.14 5.97 -23.22
CA LYS A 507 -19.44 7.30 -22.69
C LYS A 507 -20.72 7.85 -23.31
N PHE A 508 -21.72 8.09 -22.47
CA PHE A 508 -22.95 8.73 -22.90
C PHE A 508 -22.72 10.21 -23.27
N ILE A 509 -23.24 10.60 -24.44
CA ILE A 509 -23.21 11.96 -25.00
C ILE A 509 -24.63 12.53 -24.94
N LEU A 510 -24.82 13.68 -24.28
CA LEU A 510 -26.15 14.15 -23.88
C LEU A 510 -27.02 14.61 -25.06
N ASP A 511 -26.42 15.13 -26.12
CA ASP A 511 -27.09 15.78 -27.25
C ASP A 511 -26.98 15.01 -28.57
N GLU A 512 -26.36 13.82 -28.57
CA GLU A 512 -26.15 13.01 -29.76
C GLU A 512 -26.91 11.68 -29.71
N ASN A 513 -27.53 11.27 -30.82
CA ASN A 513 -28.30 10.02 -30.94
C ASN A 513 -29.48 9.86 -29.95
N VAL A 514 -30.09 10.97 -29.56
CA VAL A 514 -31.18 11.02 -28.55
C VAL A 514 -32.49 11.53 -29.16
N LEU A 515 -33.62 11.32 -28.48
CA LEU A 515 -34.93 11.84 -28.91
C LEU A 515 -35.07 13.33 -28.55
N ALA A 516 -34.63 13.69 -27.35
CA ALA A 516 -34.63 15.07 -26.86
C ALA A 516 -33.57 15.22 -25.77
N TYR A 517 -33.04 16.43 -25.62
CA TYR A 517 -32.19 16.82 -24.51
C TYR A 517 -32.51 18.26 -24.11
N GLY A 518 -32.31 18.61 -22.83
CA GLY A 518 -32.60 19.95 -22.32
C GLY A 518 -33.32 19.93 -20.99
N GLU A 519 -34.09 20.99 -20.72
CA GLU A 519 -34.94 21.09 -19.54
C GLU A 519 -36.25 20.30 -19.73
N THR A 520 -36.63 19.52 -18.72
CA THR A 520 -37.97 18.90 -18.66
C THR A 520 -38.92 19.81 -17.91
N ARG A 521 -39.67 20.65 -18.63
CA ARG A 521 -40.57 21.67 -18.07
C ARG A 521 -42.02 21.21 -18.02
N ASN A 522 -42.66 21.36 -16.86
CA ASN A 522 -44.10 21.20 -16.72
C ASN A 522 -44.83 22.43 -17.30
N PRO A 523 -45.72 22.27 -18.29
CA PRO A 523 -46.35 23.39 -18.98
C PRO A 523 -47.39 24.14 -18.16
N ASN A 524 -47.86 23.58 -17.03
CA ASN A 524 -48.86 24.22 -16.17
C ASN A 524 -48.19 24.96 -15.01
N SER A 525 -47.29 24.29 -14.28
CA SER A 525 -46.62 24.89 -13.12
C SER A 525 -45.41 25.75 -13.51
N GLN A 526 -44.91 25.62 -14.74
CA GLN A 526 -43.65 26.24 -15.19
C GLN A 526 -42.41 25.82 -14.37
N LEU A 527 -42.50 24.70 -13.64
CA LEU A 527 -41.38 24.11 -12.92
C LEU A 527 -40.66 23.09 -13.80
N CYS A 528 -39.37 22.91 -13.57
CA CYS A 528 -38.50 21.99 -14.29
C CYS A 528 -38.04 20.85 -13.38
N LEU A 529 -37.83 19.66 -13.95
CA LEU A 529 -37.12 18.58 -13.25
C LEU A 529 -35.69 19.03 -12.93
N ASP A 530 -35.24 18.75 -11.72
CA ASP A 530 -33.99 19.23 -11.16
C ASP A 530 -33.37 18.17 -10.24
N THR A 531 -32.04 18.03 -10.28
CA THR A 531 -31.28 17.19 -9.34
C THR A 531 -31.09 17.84 -7.97
N ILE A 532 -31.70 19.00 -7.72
CA ILE A 532 -31.70 19.78 -6.47
C ILE A 532 -30.29 20.03 -5.91
N GLY A 533 -29.33 20.25 -6.82
CA GLY A 533 -27.93 20.54 -6.48
C GLY A 533 -27.15 19.32 -5.98
N LYS A 534 -27.66 18.10 -6.17
CA LYS A 534 -26.89 16.87 -5.94
C LYS A 534 -25.90 16.65 -7.08
N ASP A 535 -24.70 16.21 -6.72
CA ASP A 535 -23.66 15.82 -7.66
C ASP A 535 -23.98 14.44 -8.26
N GLU A 536 -23.14 13.98 -9.18
CA GLU A 536 -23.39 12.75 -9.95
C GLU A 536 -23.11 11.46 -9.17
N LYS A 537 -22.98 11.55 -7.85
CA LYS A 537 -22.59 10.43 -7.00
C LYS A 537 -23.80 9.73 -6.41
N GLY A 538 -23.90 8.43 -6.68
CA GLY A 538 -24.92 7.56 -6.08
C GLY A 538 -26.33 7.82 -6.60
N THR A 539 -27.33 7.55 -5.76
CA THR A 539 -28.74 7.74 -6.12
C THR A 539 -29.14 9.21 -5.95
N ILE A 540 -29.61 9.83 -7.03
CA ILE A 540 -29.95 11.26 -7.05
C ILE A 540 -31.47 11.42 -7.07
N PRO A 541 -32.10 12.01 -6.04
CA PRO A 541 -33.53 12.30 -6.09
C PRO A 541 -33.81 13.36 -7.17
N LEU A 542 -34.82 13.08 -8.02
CA LEU A 542 -35.35 14.08 -8.94
C LEU A 542 -36.53 14.78 -8.26
N ALA A 543 -36.50 16.11 -8.27
CA ALA A 543 -37.59 16.94 -7.81
C ALA A 543 -37.94 17.99 -8.86
N VAL A 544 -38.91 18.84 -8.56
CA VAL A 544 -39.25 20.00 -9.38
C VAL A 544 -38.70 21.27 -8.74
N TYR A 545 -38.13 22.15 -9.55
CA TYR A 545 -37.66 23.47 -9.12
C TYR A 545 -38.01 24.54 -10.16
N SER A 546 -37.82 25.82 -9.82
CA SER A 546 -38.02 26.91 -10.79
C SER A 546 -37.08 26.71 -11.98
N CYS A 547 -37.62 26.76 -13.21
CA CYS A 547 -36.80 26.69 -14.42
C CYS A 547 -35.84 27.88 -14.44
N GLN A 548 -34.54 27.60 -14.55
CA GLN A 548 -33.51 28.64 -14.48
C GLN A 548 -33.24 29.18 -15.89
N SER A 549 -33.10 30.50 -16.04
CA SER A 549 -32.90 31.13 -17.35
C SER A 549 -31.62 30.60 -18.02
N GLY A 550 -31.80 29.84 -19.10
CA GLY A 550 -30.69 29.22 -19.82
C GLY A 550 -30.29 27.84 -19.30
N ALA A 551 -31.15 27.13 -18.56
CA ALA A 551 -30.94 25.78 -18.04
C ALA A 551 -29.75 25.65 -17.07
N SER A 552 -30.07 25.39 -15.80
CA SER A 552 -29.09 24.92 -14.82
C SER A 552 -28.46 23.61 -15.28
N ALA A 553 -27.19 23.38 -14.98
CA ALA A 553 -26.54 22.06 -15.15
C ALA A 553 -27.35 20.93 -14.49
N ASN A 554 -28.09 21.25 -13.43
CA ASN A 554 -28.93 20.35 -12.65
C ASN A 554 -30.28 20.02 -13.32
N GLN A 555 -30.69 20.79 -14.33
CA GLN A 555 -31.98 20.65 -15.03
C GLN A 555 -31.85 19.97 -16.39
N TYR A 556 -30.62 19.70 -16.84
CA TYR A 556 -30.37 19.00 -18.09
C TYR A 556 -30.59 17.51 -17.96
N LEU A 557 -31.61 17.01 -18.65
CA LEU A 557 -31.90 15.60 -18.82
C LEU A 557 -31.93 15.26 -20.31
N THR A 558 -31.68 14.01 -20.62
CA THR A 558 -31.75 13.48 -21.97
C THR A 558 -32.73 12.33 -22.03
N LEU A 559 -33.64 12.36 -22.99
CA LEU A 559 -34.49 11.23 -23.36
C LEU A 559 -33.83 10.47 -24.52
N THR A 560 -33.34 9.26 -24.26
CA THR A 560 -32.69 8.43 -25.28
C THR A 560 -33.70 7.78 -26.22
N LYS A 561 -33.20 7.25 -27.36
CA LYS A 561 -34.01 6.44 -28.29
C LYS A 561 -34.52 5.13 -27.69
N ASP A 562 -33.84 4.63 -26.66
CA ASP A 562 -34.26 3.47 -25.88
C ASP A 562 -35.22 3.84 -24.73
N ASN A 563 -35.84 5.02 -24.82
CA ASN A 563 -36.81 5.54 -23.86
C ASN A 563 -36.25 5.65 -22.42
N GLN A 564 -34.96 5.95 -22.27
CA GLN A 564 -34.38 6.23 -20.95
C GLN A 564 -34.35 7.74 -20.73
N LEU A 565 -34.97 8.23 -19.66
CA LEU A 565 -34.76 9.60 -19.20
C LEU A 565 -33.55 9.58 -18.26
N ARG A 566 -32.43 10.17 -18.68
CA ARG A 566 -31.14 9.99 -18.01
C ARG A 566 -30.27 11.23 -18.02
N ARG A 567 -29.23 11.20 -17.20
CA ARG A 567 -28.14 12.18 -17.12
C ARG A 567 -26.86 11.46 -16.75
N GLU A 568 -25.78 11.69 -17.50
CA GLU A 568 -24.52 10.96 -17.32
C GLU A 568 -24.77 9.45 -17.26
N ASP A 569 -24.37 8.78 -16.18
CA ASP A 569 -24.53 7.34 -15.94
C ASP A 569 -25.85 6.98 -15.22
N GLY A 570 -26.63 7.99 -14.83
CA GLY A 570 -27.87 7.85 -14.06
C GLY A 570 -29.12 7.87 -14.93
N CYS A 571 -29.94 6.81 -14.88
CA CYS A 571 -31.25 6.72 -15.50
C CYS A 571 -32.35 6.84 -14.45
N SER A 572 -33.43 7.53 -14.78
CA SER A 572 -34.55 7.75 -13.86
C SER A 572 -35.37 6.48 -13.69
N ILE A 573 -35.60 6.10 -12.44
CA ILE A 573 -36.45 4.98 -12.03
C ILE A 573 -37.49 5.45 -11.03
N THR A 574 -38.66 4.82 -11.03
CA THR A 574 -39.65 4.97 -9.95
C THR A 574 -39.13 4.26 -8.69
N SER A 575 -38.74 5.02 -7.65
CA SER A 575 -38.28 4.46 -6.37
C SER A 575 -39.43 3.90 -5.54
N ASP A 576 -40.58 4.57 -5.60
CA ASP A 576 -41.88 4.12 -5.07
C ASP A 576 -43.02 4.64 -5.98
N SER A 577 -44.28 4.59 -5.52
CA SER A 577 -45.43 5.09 -6.28
C SER A 577 -45.48 6.61 -6.45
N THR A 578 -44.57 7.37 -5.84
CA THR A 578 -44.64 8.84 -5.74
C THR A 578 -43.34 9.57 -6.04
N SER A 579 -42.19 8.87 -6.09
CA SER A 579 -40.87 9.47 -6.20
C SER A 579 -40.05 8.86 -7.34
N ILE A 580 -39.26 9.73 -7.99
CA ILE A 580 -38.35 9.37 -9.08
C ILE A 580 -36.93 9.68 -8.64
N VAL A 581 -36.01 8.76 -8.89
CA VAL A 581 -34.59 8.92 -8.59
C VAL A 581 -33.77 8.54 -9.83
N LEU A 582 -32.61 9.17 -10.03
CA LEU A 582 -31.59 8.67 -10.94
C LEU A 582 -30.76 7.61 -10.20
N THR A 583 -30.61 6.45 -10.83
CA THR A 583 -29.76 5.34 -10.41
C THR A 583 -28.96 4.85 -11.60
N ASN A 584 -27.98 3.96 -11.41
CA ASN A 584 -27.24 3.37 -12.52
C ASN A 584 -28.18 2.83 -13.59
N CYS A 585 -27.91 3.21 -14.85
CA CYS A 585 -28.69 2.75 -15.99
C CYS A 585 -28.63 1.23 -16.15
N ASP A 586 -29.80 0.60 -16.15
CA ASP A 586 -29.99 -0.82 -16.45
C ASP A 586 -31.06 -0.97 -17.54
N TYR A 587 -30.60 -1.23 -18.77
CA TYR A 587 -31.47 -1.38 -19.94
C TYR A 587 -32.37 -2.63 -19.88
N SER A 588 -32.13 -3.54 -18.94
CA SER A 588 -33.02 -4.68 -18.69
C SER A 588 -34.16 -4.35 -17.73
N ASP A 589 -34.06 -3.23 -16.99
CA ASP A 589 -35.08 -2.81 -16.04
C ASP A 589 -36.13 -1.92 -16.73
N HIS A 590 -37.29 -2.52 -17.04
CA HIS A 590 -38.41 -1.80 -17.63
C HIS A 590 -38.93 -0.63 -16.77
N LYS A 591 -38.62 -0.57 -15.47
CA LYS A 591 -38.98 0.56 -14.61
C LYS A 591 -38.18 1.84 -14.91
N GLN A 592 -37.10 1.72 -15.68
CA GLN A 592 -36.31 2.87 -16.15
C GLN A 592 -36.80 3.41 -17.51
N THR A 593 -37.87 2.83 -18.07
CA THR A 593 -38.38 3.18 -19.40
C THR A 593 -39.48 4.24 -19.31
N TRP A 594 -39.33 5.32 -20.08
CA TRP A 594 -40.22 6.49 -20.12
C TRP A 594 -40.63 6.81 -21.55
N THR A 595 -41.93 6.85 -21.82
CA THR A 595 -42.48 7.24 -23.12
C THR A 595 -43.12 8.62 -23.03
N HIS A 596 -42.67 9.54 -23.89
CA HIS A 596 -43.34 10.82 -24.09
C HIS A 596 -44.42 10.65 -25.16
N THR A 597 -45.70 10.80 -24.80
CA THR A 597 -46.84 10.45 -25.67
C THR A 597 -47.04 11.37 -26.88
N ASN A 598 -46.39 12.54 -26.91
CA ASN A 598 -46.43 13.51 -28.02
C ASN A 598 -45.02 13.99 -28.39
N VAL A 599 -44.18 13.15 -29.00
CA VAL A 599 -42.87 13.57 -29.52
C VAL A 599 -43.07 14.31 -30.84
N ILE A 600 -42.84 15.62 -30.85
CA ILE A 600 -42.70 16.40 -32.09
C ILE A 600 -41.21 16.45 -32.38
N GLU A 601 -40.74 15.71 -33.39
CA GLU A 601 -39.34 15.80 -33.86
C GLU A 601 -39.05 17.24 -34.34
N LYS A 602 -38.54 18.09 -33.45
CA LYS A 602 -37.91 19.35 -33.86
C LYS A 602 -36.44 19.05 -34.14
N LYS A 603 -36.08 19.00 -35.42
CA LYS A 603 -34.69 19.18 -35.84
C LYS A 603 -34.26 20.57 -35.40
N PHE A 604 -33.41 20.66 -34.38
CA PHE A 604 -32.73 21.90 -34.04
C PHE A 604 -31.74 22.22 -35.18
N GLN A 605 -31.87 23.42 -35.76
CA GLN A 605 -30.92 24.00 -36.71
C GLN A 605 -29.73 24.59 -35.97
#